data_AF-A0A0B7AYE2-F1
#
_entry.id   AF-A0A0B7AYE2-F1
#
_cell.length_a   1.000
_cell.length_b   1.000
_cell.length_c   1.000
_cell.angle_alpha   90.00
_cell.angle_beta   90.00
_cell.angle_gamma   90.00
#
_symmetry.space_group_name_H-M   'P 1'
#
loop_
_entity.id
_entity.type
_entity.pdbx_description
1 polymer ?
#
loop_
_entity_poly.entity_id
_entity_poly.type
_entity_poly.pdbx_seq_one_letter_code
_entity_poly.pdbx_strand_id
1 'polypeptide(L)'
;MAHLVRHITVVPSYKDFVDIVLSKTQRKTPTVVHKHYKIARIREFYMRKVKFAQQTFHDKLSLIISEFPIVSNLHPFYATLMNVLYNTDHYKLALGGINKARQLIDDCAKDHVKLLKYGDSLYRCKCLKRAALGRMVTILKGQSKNLLYLEEIRQHINRLPTIDPNTRTLLITGF
;
A
#
# COMPACT_ATOMS: atom_id res chain seq x y z
N MET A 1 -11.86 -14.98 -21.53
CA MET A 1 -12.40 -14.62 -20.20
C MET A 1 -12.02 -13.17 -19.87
N ALA A 2 -12.62 -12.22 -20.58
CA ALA A 2 -12.32 -10.79 -20.43
C ALA A 2 -13.21 -10.17 -19.34
N HIS A 3 -13.05 -10.62 -18.09
CA HIS A 3 -13.57 -9.87 -16.96
C HIS A 3 -12.55 -8.80 -16.60
N LEU A 4 -12.78 -7.58 -17.09
CA LEU A 4 -11.97 -6.41 -16.70
C LEU A 4 -12.04 -6.16 -15.19
N VAL A 5 -13.16 -6.54 -14.57
CA VAL A 5 -13.45 -6.33 -13.17
C VAL A 5 -12.99 -7.58 -12.41
N ARG A 6 -11.68 -7.69 -12.21
CA ARG A 6 -11.17 -8.46 -11.06
C ARG A 6 -11.66 -7.75 -9.81
N HIS A 7 -12.06 -8.51 -8.79
CA HIS A 7 -12.52 -7.95 -7.53
C HIS A 7 -11.38 -7.14 -6.88
N ILE A 8 -11.38 -5.82 -7.05
CA ILE A 8 -10.40 -4.92 -6.42
C ILE A 8 -10.83 -4.67 -4.98
N THR A 9 -9.94 -4.94 -4.03
CA THR A 9 -10.16 -4.66 -2.62
C THR A 9 -10.25 -3.16 -2.35
N VAL A 10 -11.01 -2.80 -1.33
CA VAL A 10 -11.19 -1.40 -0.94
C VAL A 10 -9.84 -0.78 -0.58
N VAL A 11 -9.53 0.36 -1.18
CA VAL A 11 -8.33 1.14 -0.88
C VAL A 11 -8.68 2.07 0.29
N PRO A 12 -8.15 1.81 1.51
CA PRO A 12 -8.53 2.62 2.65
C PRO A 12 -7.89 4.02 2.58
N SER A 13 -8.52 4.99 3.24
CA SER A 13 -7.95 6.32 3.45
C SER A 13 -6.62 6.21 4.19
N TYR A 14 -5.74 7.21 4.03
CA TYR A 14 -4.45 7.27 4.73
C TYR A 14 -4.60 7.02 6.25
N LYS A 15 -5.57 7.65 6.91
CA LYS A 15 -5.78 7.51 8.36
C LYS A 15 -6.12 6.06 8.73
N ASP A 16 -7.13 5.51 8.06
CA ASP A 16 -7.57 4.13 8.28
C ASP A 16 -6.46 3.13 7.96
N PHE A 17 -5.68 3.39 6.91
CA PHE A 17 -4.53 2.56 6.55
C PHE A 17 -3.52 2.52 7.70
N VAL A 18 -3.14 3.68 8.24
CA VAL A 18 -2.21 3.78 9.38
C VAL A 18 -2.77 3.06 10.59
N ASP A 19 -4.04 3.29 10.92
CA ASP A 19 -4.68 2.70 12.09
C ASP A 19 -4.75 1.18 11.98
N ILE A 20 -5.10 0.64 10.81
CA ILE A 20 -5.11 -0.81 10.54
C ILE A 20 -3.71 -1.40 10.76
N VAL A 21 -2.67 -0.77 10.22
CA VAL A 21 -1.30 -1.31 10.31
C VAL A 21 -0.74 -1.22 11.73
N LEU A 22 -0.89 -0.08 12.40
CA LEU A 22 -0.39 0.10 13.77
C LEU A 22 -1.16 -0.77 14.76
N SER A 23 -2.48 -0.87 14.62
CA SER A 23 -3.33 -1.75 15.42
C SER A 23 -2.96 -3.22 15.23
N LYS A 24 -2.78 -3.67 13.98
CA LYS A 24 -2.34 -5.05 13.69
C LYS A 24 -0.95 -5.33 14.28
N THR A 25 -0.03 -4.37 14.20
CA THR A 25 1.30 -4.48 14.80
C THR A 25 1.22 -4.63 16.32
N GLN A 26 0.37 -3.85 16.98
CA GLN A 26 0.20 -3.92 18.42
C GLN A 26 -0.45 -5.24 18.88
N ARG A 27 -1.45 -5.74 18.14
CA ARG A 27 -2.18 -6.97 18.50
C ARG A 27 -1.39 -8.25 18.20
N LYS A 28 -0.62 -8.29 17.11
CA LYS A 28 0.08 -9.51 16.65
C LYS A 28 1.52 -9.65 17.14
N THR A 29 2.08 -8.64 17.80
CA THR A 29 3.45 -8.71 18.35
C THR A 29 3.44 -8.56 19.87
N PRO A 30 4.37 -9.19 20.60
CA PRO A 30 4.44 -9.04 22.06
C PRO A 30 4.58 -7.57 22.45
N THR A 31 3.97 -7.17 23.56
CA THR A 31 3.83 -5.76 23.98
C THR A 31 4.68 -5.41 25.20
N VAL A 32 4.94 -6.38 26.08
CA VAL A 32 5.64 -6.16 27.36
C VAL A 32 7.15 -6.40 27.20
N VAL A 33 7.95 -5.45 27.68
CA VAL A 33 9.40 -5.56 27.78
C VAL A 33 9.88 -4.80 29.03
N HIS A 34 10.78 -5.40 29.79
CA HIS A 34 11.32 -4.80 31.03
C HIS A 34 12.78 -4.38 30.84
N LYS A 35 13.21 -3.38 31.62
CA LYS A 35 14.57 -2.81 31.55
C LYS A 35 15.67 -3.80 31.92
N HIS A 36 15.37 -4.78 32.79
CA HIS A 36 16.34 -5.77 33.28
C HIS A 36 16.61 -6.93 32.30
N TYR A 37 15.93 -6.97 31.14
CA TYR A 37 16.17 -8.01 30.15
C TYR A 37 17.52 -7.82 29.45
N LYS A 38 18.14 -8.94 29.02
CA LYS A 38 19.34 -8.92 28.19
C LYS A 38 19.13 -8.01 26.97
N ILE A 39 20.11 -7.18 26.65
CA ILE A 39 20.01 -6.20 25.56
C ILE A 39 19.66 -6.85 24.21
N ALA A 40 20.17 -8.07 23.95
CA ALA A 40 19.84 -8.84 22.77
C ALA A 40 18.32 -9.05 22.61
N ARG A 41 17.63 -9.42 23.70
CA ARG A 41 16.17 -9.62 23.72
C ARG A 41 15.41 -8.31 23.48
N ILE A 42 15.90 -7.20 24.04
CA ILE A 42 15.29 -5.87 23.85
C ILE A 42 15.44 -5.43 22.39
N ARG A 43 16.62 -5.60 21.79
CA ARG A 43 16.86 -5.32 20.37
C ARG A 43 15.94 -6.15 19.50
N GLU A 44 15.88 -7.45 19.73
CA GLU A 44 15.04 -8.37 18.96
C GLU A 44 13.54 -8.03 19.06
N PHE A 45 13.08 -7.65 20.25
CA PHE A 45 11.71 -7.19 20.48
C PHE A 45 11.35 -5.98 19.59
N TYR A 46 12.20 -4.95 19.56
CA TYR A 46 11.93 -3.75 18.75
C TYR A 46 12.18 -3.99 17.25
N MET A 47 13.19 -4.80 16.89
CA MET A 47 13.41 -5.22 15.50
C MET A 47 12.19 -5.96 14.93
N ARG A 48 11.60 -6.87 15.71
CA ARG A 48 10.37 -7.59 15.32
C ARG A 48 9.23 -6.63 15.06
N LYS A 49 9.01 -5.61 15.90
CA LYS A 49 7.95 -4.61 15.69
C LYS A 49 8.16 -3.79 14.41
N VAL A 50 9.38 -3.34 14.14
CA VAL A 50 9.68 -2.56 12.91
C VAL A 50 9.50 -3.43 11.66
N LYS A 51 10.04 -4.66 11.65
CA LYS A 51 9.88 -5.59 10.52
C LYS A 51 8.43 -5.98 10.29
N PHE A 52 7.68 -6.25 11.36
CA PHE A 52 6.27 -6.62 11.24
C PHE A 52 5.43 -5.49 10.63
N ALA A 53 5.68 -4.24 11.06
CA ALA A 53 5.03 -3.08 10.47
C ALA A 53 5.40 -2.91 8.99
N GLN A 54 6.69 -3.01 8.65
CA GLN A 54 7.15 -2.95 7.25
C GLN A 54 6.49 -4.01 6.39
N GLN A 55 6.47 -5.28 6.81
CA GLN A 55 5.82 -6.33 6.04
C GLN A 55 4.34 -6.04 5.84
N THR A 56 3.64 -5.57 6.87
CA THR A 56 2.21 -5.25 6.77
C THR A 56 1.95 -4.09 5.79
N PHE A 57 2.79 -3.06 5.79
CA PHE A 57 2.73 -1.97 4.80
C PHE A 57 3.00 -2.51 3.39
N HIS A 58 4.07 -3.30 3.24
CA HIS A 58 4.48 -3.87 1.96
C HIS A 58 3.39 -4.76 1.34
N ASP A 59 2.80 -5.66 2.13
CA ASP A 59 1.75 -6.57 1.68
C ASP A 59 0.52 -5.80 1.19
N LYS A 60 0.05 -4.82 1.98
CA LYS A 60 -1.11 -4.01 1.61
C LYS A 60 -0.88 -3.13 0.38
N LEU A 61 0.29 -2.50 0.28
CA LEU A 61 0.61 -1.68 -0.91
C LEU A 61 0.79 -2.55 -2.15
N SER A 62 1.39 -3.74 -2.00
CA SER A 62 1.56 -4.69 -3.10
C SER A 62 0.21 -5.24 -3.58
N LEU A 63 -0.70 -5.54 -2.66
CA LEU A 63 -2.08 -5.93 -2.98
C LEU A 63 -2.75 -4.89 -3.88
N ILE A 64 -2.72 -3.62 -3.47
CA ILE A 64 -3.27 -2.50 -4.25
C ILE A 64 -2.63 -2.48 -5.64
N ILE A 65 -1.29 -2.47 -5.74
CA ILE A 65 -0.60 -2.43 -7.04
C ILE A 65 -0.98 -3.61 -7.95
N SER A 66 -1.17 -4.80 -7.38
CA SER A 66 -1.44 -6.03 -8.14
C SER A 66 -2.89 -6.19 -8.62
N GLU A 67 -3.85 -5.61 -7.91
CA GLU A 67 -5.27 -5.73 -8.22
C GLU A 67 -5.72 -4.74 -9.29
N PHE A 68 -5.07 -3.57 -9.37
CA PHE A 68 -5.35 -2.58 -10.40
C PHE A 68 -4.87 -3.03 -11.79
N PRO A 69 -5.72 -2.92 -12.83
CA PRO A 69 -5.35 -3.36 -14.17
C PRO A 69 -4.26 -2.50 -14.78
N ILE A 70 -3.28 -3.14 -15.42
CA ILE A 70 -2.22 -2.46 -16.17
C ILE A 70 -2.76 -2.09 -17.55
N VAL A 71 -2.90 -0.79 -17.81
CA VAL A 71 -3.52 -0.27 -19.04
C VAL A 71 -2.85 -0.79 -20.32
N SER A 72 -1.53 -1.00 -20.32
CA SER A 72 -0.80 -1.50 -21.50
C SER A 72 -1.17 -2.92 -21.92
N ASN A 73 -1.69 -3.72 -20.99
CA ASN A 73 -2.02 -5.13 -21.23
C ASN A 73 -3.53 -5.32 -21.48
N LEU A 74 -4.31 -4.24 -21.48
CA LEU A 74 -5.74 -4.29 -21.78
C LEU A 74 -5.99 -4.28 -23.29
N HIS A 75 -7.15 -4.81 -23.69
CA HIS A 75 -7.62 -4.69 -25.06
C HIS A 75 -7.75 -3.21 -25.47
N PRO A 76 -7.41 -2.82 -26.72
CA PRO A 76 -7.44 -1.42 -27.17
C PRO A 76 -8.73 -0.68 -26.84
N PHE A 77 -9.89 -1.33 -26.98
CA PHE A 77 -11.20 -0.79 -26.56
C PHE A 77 -11.20 -0.27 -25.12
N TYR A 78 -10.76 -1.10 -24.17
CA TYR A 78 -10.73 -0.75 -22.75
C TYR A 78 -9.60 0.21 -22.42
N ALA A 79 -8.46 0.13 -23.11
CA ALA A 79 -7.37 1.08 -22.95
C ALA A 79 -7.84 2.50 -23.33
N THR A 80 -8.54 2.64 -24.47
CA THR A 80 -9.10 3.93 -24.91
C THR A 80 -10.20 4.41 -23.99
N LEU A 81 -11.11 3.53 -23.56
CA LEU A 81 -12.17 3.88 -22.59
C LEU A 81 -11.58 4.41 -21.28
N MET A 82 -10.58 3.72 -20.73
CA MET A 82 -9.88 4.14 -19.51
C MET A 82 -9.14 5.47 -19.70
N ASN A 83 -8.57 5.71 -20.87
CA ASN A 83 -7.92 6.98 -21.17
C ASN A 83 -8.90 8.15 -21.16
N VAL A 84 -10.06 7.99 -21.80
CA VAL A 84 -11.10 9.02 -21.84
C VAL A 84 -11.68 9.28 -20.44
N LEU A 85 -11.91 8.23 -19.64
CA LEU A 85 -12.54 8.37 -18.33
C LEU A 85 -11.58 8.87 -17.24
N TYR A 86 -10.33 8.41 -17.22
CA TYR A 86 -9.45 8.57 -16.05
C TYR A 86 -8.13 9.29 -16.33
N ASN A 87 -7.81 9.57 -17.60
CA ASN A 87 -6.48 9.97 -18.06
C ASN A 87 -5.40 8.95 -17.68
N THR A 88 -4.85 8.24 -18.66
CA THR A 88 -3.89 7.15 -18.39
C THR A 88 -2.62 7.63 -17.68
N ASP A 89 -2.21 8.88 -17.87
CA ASP A 89 -0.97 9.38 -17.30
C ASP A 89 -1.12 9.62 -15.81
N HIS A 90 -2.23 10.24 -15.39
CA HIS A 90 -2.51 10.46 -13.98
C HIS A 90 -2.71 9.12 -13.23
N TYR A 91 -3.39 8.16 -13.85
CA TYR A 91 -3.53 6.80 -13.33
C TYR A 91 -2.17 6.10 -13.11
N LYS A 92 -1.29 6.14 -14.11
CA LYS A 92 0.06 5.56 -14.02
C LYS A 92 0.91 6.25 -12.97
N LEU A 93 0.83 7.58 -12.87
CA LEU A 93 1.56 8.36 -11.87
C LEU A 93 1.09 8.03 -10.45
N ALA A 94 -0.21 7.86 -10.23
CA ALA A 94 -0.76 7.48 -8.93
C ALA A 94 -0.25 6.10 -8.49
N LEU A 95 -0.34 5.08 -9.36
CA LEU A 95 0.20 3.74 -9.08
C LEU A 95 1.73 3.74 -8.90
N GLY A 96 2.44 4.52 -9.71
CA GLY A 96 3.89 4.72 -9.58
C GLY A 96 4.28 5.36 -8.24
N GLY A 97 3.49 6.33 -7.77
CA GLY A 97 3.66 6.95 -6.46
C GLY A 97 3.51 5.95 -5.30
N ILE A 98 2.51 5.08 -5.37
CA ILE A 98 2.31 4.00 -4.38
C ILE A 98 3.47 3.00 -4.42
N ASN A 99 3.94 2.60 -5.60
CA ASN A 99 5.08 1.69 -5.72
C ASN A 99 6.37 2.30 -5.16
N LYS A 100 6.62 3.60 -5.41
CA LYS A 100 7.74 4.33 -4.82
C LYS A 100 7.63 4.40 -3.30
N ALA A 101 6.44 4.66 -2.76
CA ALA A 101 6.21 4.66 -1.32
C ALA A 101 6.48 3.29 -0.68
N ARG A 102 6.10 2.19 -1.34
CA ARG A 102 6.44 0.82 -0.92
C ARG A 102 7.95 0.64 -0.78
N GLN A 103 8.72 1.01 -1.81
CA GLN A 103 10.20 0.91 -1.79
C GLN A 103 10.81 1.76 -0.67
N LEU A 104 10.34 3.01 -0.50
CA LEU A 104 10.82 3.90 0.55
C LEU A 104 10.55 3.35 1.97
N ILE A 105 9.42 2.68 2.18
CA ILE A 105 9.11 2.02 3.45
C ILE A 105 10.06 0.86 3.71
N ASP A 106 10.34 0.04 2.69
CA ASP A 106 11.25 -1.10 2.80
C ASP A 106 12.68 -0.64 3.15
N ASP A 107 13.15 0.43 2.51
CA ASP A 107 14.48 0.99 2.78
C ASP A 107 14.56 1.65 4.16
N CYS A 108 13.53 2.42 4.54
CA CYS A 108 13.39 2.97 5.89
C CYS A 108 13.47 1.86 6.97
N ALA A 109 12.80 0.73 6.76
CA ALA A 109 12.85 -0.39 7.68
C ALA A 109 14.24 -1.02 7.76
N LYS A 110 14.89 -1.26 6.61
CA LYS A 110 16.25 -1.82 6.55
C LYS A 110 17.23 -0.96 7.35
N ASP A 111 17.19 0.35 7.17
CA ASP A 111 18.09 1.28 7.86
C ASP A 111 17.86 1.30 9.37
N HIS A 112 16.61 1.42 9.81
CA HIS A 112 16.29 1.43 11.24
C HIS A 112 16.56 0.08 11.92
N VAL A 113 16.40 -1.04 11.21
CA VAL A 113 16.78 -2.36 11.72
C VAL A 113 18.30 -2.46 11.88
N LYS A 114 19.09 -1.93 10.95
CA LYS A 114 20.56 -1.85 11.09
C LYS A 114 20.95 -1.04 12.33
N LEU A 115 20.35 0.15 12.52
CA LEU A 115 20.62 0.99 13.70
C LEU A 115 20.22 0.31 15.02
N LEU A 116 19.11 -0.45 15.04
CA LEU A 116 18.65 -1.19 16.22
C LEU A 116 19.64 -2.27 16.68
N LYS A 117 20.47 -2.84 15.78
CA LYS A 117 21.50 -3.82 16.15
C LYS A 117 22.51 -3.26 17.14
N TYR A 118 22.77 -1.96 17.09
CA TYR A 118 23.74 -1.26 17.94
C TYR A 118 23.10 -0.50 19.12
N GLY A 119 21.80 -0.72 19.39
CA GLY A 119 21.13 -0.07 20.52
C GLY A 119 21.69 -0.51 21.86
N ASP A 120 22.14 0.43 22.69
CA ASP A 120 22.76 0.21 24.01
C ASP A 120 21.73 0.05 25.15
N SER A 121 20.57 0.68 25.02
CA SER A 121 19.60 0.86 26.09
C SER A 121 18.16 0.71 25.61
N LEU A 122 17.26 0.35 26.54
CA LEU A 122 15.83 0.26 26.27
C LEU A 122 15.25 1.59 25.75
N TYR A 123 15.71 2.72 26.28
CA TYR A 123 15.29 4.05 25.84
C TYR A 123 15.68 4.31 24.37
N ARG A 124 16.95 4.08 24.01
CA ARG A 124 17.44 4.27 22.64
C ARG A 124 16.71 3.38 21.64
N CYS A 125 16.50 2.10 21.97
CA CYS A 125 15.73 1.20 21.12
C CYS A 125 14.25 1.64 20.97
N LYS A 126 13.62 2.13 22.04
CA LYS A 126 12.25 2.67 22.00
C LYS A 126 12.16 3.90 21.10
N CYS A 127 13.12 4.81 21.18
CA CYS A 127 13.21 6.00 20.32
C CYS A 127 13.40 5.62 18.86
N LEU A 128 14.33 4.70 18.55
CA LEU A 128 14.54 4.19 17.19
C LEU A 128 13.28 3.55 16.61
N LYS A 129 12.56 2.75 17.38
CA LYS A 129 11.28 2.17 16.96
C LYS A 129 10.24 3.27 16.67
N ARG A 130 10.12 4.29 17.53
CA ARG A 130 9.17 5.39 17.32
C ARG A 130 9.51 6.19 16.06
N ALA A 131 10.79 6.48 15.84
CA ALA A 131 11.26 7.17 14.64
C ALA A 131 10.97 6.37 13.37
N ALA A 132 11.24 5.05 13.37
CA ALA A 132 10.97 4.18 12.24
C ALA A 132 9.48 4.15 11.85
N LEU A 133 8.60 3.91 12.81
CA LEU A 133 7.15 3.90 12.56
C LEU A 133 6.63 5.27 12.14
N GLY A 134 7.12 6.34 12.77
CA GLY A 134 6.76 7.71 12.38
C GLY A 134 7.15 8.04 10.95
N ARG A 135 8.36 7.65 10.52
CA ARG A 135 8.83 7.87 9.14
C ARG A 135 8.02 7.08 8.11
N MET A 136 7.65 5.83 8.40
CA MET A 136 6.76 5.03 7.55
C MET A 136 5.39 5.70 7.38
N VAL A 137 4.82 6.22 8.47
CA VAL A 137 3.54 6.95 8.46
C VAL A 137 3.65 8.24 7.65
N THR A 138 4.73 9.00 7.80
CA THR A 138 4.95 10.24 7.03
C THR A 138 5.07 9.96 5.53
N ILE A 139 5.76 8.88 5.13
CA ILE A 139 5.85 8.46 3.72
C ILE A 139 4.44 8.21 3.17
N LEU A 140 3.59 7.49 3.91
CA LEU A 140 2.23 7.22 3.49
C LEU A 140 1.36 8.49 3.48
N LYS A 141 1.57 9.42 4.42
CA LYS A 141 0.87 10.72 4.46
C LYS A 141 1.09 11.52 3.17
N GLY A 142 2.31 11.46 2.63
CA GLY A 142 2.65 12.08 1.35
C GLY A 142 1.86 11.51 0.16
N GLN A 143 1.34 10.28 0.26
CA GLN A 143 0.55 9.60 -0.77
C GLN A 143 -0.96 9.67 -0.53
N SER A 144 -1.43 10.47 0.43
CA SER A 144 -2.84 10.55 0.80
C SER A 144 -3.77 10.88 -0.38
N LYS A 145 -3.36 11.81 -1.26
CA LYS A 145 -4.12 12.17 -2.48
C LYS A 145 -4.21 11.00 -3.46
N ASN A 146 -3.12 10.27 -3.66
CA ASN A 146 -3.06 9.14 -4.58
C ASN A 146 -3.97 7.99 -4.09
N LEU A 147 -4.00 7.72 -2.78
CA LEU A 147 -4.89 6.72 -2.19
C LEU A 147 -6.38 7.08 -2.38
N LEU A 148 -6.73 8.35 -2.18
CA LEU A 148 -8.11 8.82 -2.38
C LEU A 148 -8.53 8.67 -3.85
N TYR A 149 -7.69 9.13 -4.77
CA TYR A 149 -7.94 9.02 -6.21
C TYR A 149 -8.10 7.56 -6.67
N LEU A 150 -7.25 6.64 -6.18
CA LEU A 150 -7.36 5.22 -6.51
C LEU A 150 -8.66 4.61 -5.98
N GLU A 151 -9.14 5.02 -4.80
CA GLU A 151 -10.43 4.56 -4.27
C GLU A 151 -11.62 5.05 -5.11
N GLU A 152 -11.59 6.31 -5.57
CA GLU A 152 -12.61 6.85 -6.48
C GLU A 152 -12.66 6.06 -7.80
N ILE A 153 -11.49 5.81 -8.40
CA ILE A 153 -11.38 4.99 -9.62
C ILE A 153 -11.93 3.60 -9.38
N ARG A 154 -11.55 2.94 -8.27
CA ARG A 154 -12.01 1.60 -7.93
C ARG A 154 -13.53 1.52 -7.87
N GLN A 155 -14.17 2.48 -7.19
CA GLN A 155 -15.63 2.53 -7.08
C GLN A 155 -16.30 2.71 -8.45
N HIS A 156 -15.70 3.52 -9.33
CA HIS A 156 -16.23 3.74 -10.68
C HIS A 156 -16.02 2.52 -11.60
N ILE A 157 -14.84 1.89 -11.57
CA ILE A 157 -14.53 0.68 -12.36
C ILE A 157 -15.48 -0.46 -11.99
N ASN A 158 -15.80 -0.63 -10.71
CA ASN A 158 -16.74 -1.66 -10.25
C ASN A 158 -18.17 -1.48 -10.79
N ARG A 159 -18.53 -0.29 -11.27
CA ARG A 159 -19.85 0.01 -11.86
C ARG A 159 -19.87 -0.11 -13.38
N LEU A 160 -18.72 -0.30 -14.03
CA LEU A 160 -18.66 -0.39 -15.49
C LEU A 160 -19.29 -1.69 -15.98
N PRO A 161 -20.12 -1.65 -17.04
CA PRO A 161 -20.64 -2.85 -17.66
C PRO A 161 -19.50 -3.66 -18.29
N THR A 162 -19.66 -4.98 -18.30
CA THR A 162 -18.71 -5.87 -18.98
C THR A 162 -19.12 -6.04 -20.43
N ILE A 163 -18.22 -5.68 -21.35
CA ILE A 163 -18.42 -5.77 -22.80
C ILE A 163 -17.31 -6.64 -23.40
N ASP A 164 -17.63 -7.74 -24.07
CA ASP A 164 -16.62 -8.53 -24.77
C ASP A 164 -16.47 -8.03 -26.22
N PRO A 165 -15.34 -7.39 -26.58
CA PRO A 165 -15.13 -6.82 -27.90
C PRO A 165 -15.07 -7.88 -29.02
N ASN A 166 -14.87 -9.15 -28.69
CA ASN A 166 -14.78 -10.23 -29.69
C ASN A 166 -16.14 -10.88 -29.99
N THR A 167 -17.19 -10.54 -29.23
CA THR A 167 -18.53 -11.10 -29.41
C THR A 167 -19.34 -10.27 -30.42
N ARG A 168 -20.33 -10.89 -31.07
CA ARG A 168 -21.23 -10.18 -31.98
C ARG A 168 -22.03 -9.15 -31.17
N THR A 169 -21.80 -7.88 -31.43
CA THR A 169 -22.46 -6.76 -30.74
C THR A 169 -23.21 -5.89 -31.76
N LEU A 170 -24.32 -5.29 -31.32
CA LEU A 170 -25.07 -4.28 -32.08
C LEU A 170 -24.91 -2.94 -31.34
N LEU A 171 -24.36 -1.93 -32.03
CA LEU A 171 -24.26 -0.58 -31.49
C LEU A 171 -25.50 0.21 -31.93
N ILE A 172 -26.23 0.78 -30.98
CA ILE A 172 -27.34 1.70 -31.25
C ILE A 172 -26.81 3.12 -31.01
N THR A 173 -26.72 3.91 -32.08
CA THR A 173 -26.33 5.32 -32.03
C THR A 173 -27.51 6.20 -32.45
N GLY A 174 -27.68 7.34 -31.81
CA GLY A 174 -28.64 8.38 -32.16
C GLY A 174 -27.98 9.77 -32.11
N PHE A 175 -28.71 10.78 -32.55
CA PHE A 175 -28.31 12.19 -32.46
C PHE A 175 -28.66 12.80 -31.09
#